data_AF-A0A354C250-F1
#
_entry.id   AF-A0A354C250-F1
#
_cell.length_a   1.000
_cell.length_b   1.000
_cell.length_c   1.000
_cell.angle_alpha   90.00
_cell.angle_beta   90.00
_cell.angle_gamma   90.00
#
_symmetry.space_group_name_H-M   'P 1'
#
loop_
_entity.id
_entity.type
_entity.pdbx_description
1 polymer ?
#
loop_
_entity_poly.entity_id
_entity_poly.type
_entity_poly.pdbx_seq_one_letter_code
_entity_poly.pdbx_strand_id
1 'polypeptide(L)'
;MLESALDKMADNILNLDEASLSNLWNKYKKKMERFDTTKEWEKSVIIFFIINSVRVKNHIFNETILKLQNKGNTPAKPPKAKPDLKIVK
;
A
#
# COMPACT_ATOMS: atom_id res chain seq x y z
N MET A 1 18.25 18.30 10.85
CA MET A 1 17.95 19.18 9.68
C MET A 1 17.45 18.37 8.48
N LEU A 2 18.15 17.31 8.04
CA LEU A 2 17.71 16.48 6.92
C LEU A 2 16.41 15.71 7.23
N GLU A 3 16.31 15.12 8.41
CA GLU A 3 15.12 14.40 8.87
C GLU A 3 13.86 15.28 8.86
N SER A 4 13.93 16.47 9.45
CA SER A 4 12.83 17.44 9.45
C SER A 4 12.44 17.94 8.05
N ALA A 5 13.34 17.86 7.07
CA ALA A 5 13.03 18.18 5.67
C ALA A 5 12.31 17.01 4.99
N LEU A 6 12.76 15.78 5.25
CA LEU A 6 12.09 14.55 4.78
C LEU A 6 10.69 14.42 5.38
N ASP A 7 10.53 14.76 6.65
CA ASP A 7 9.24 14.79 7.36
C ASP A 7 8.24 15.75 6.68
N LYS A 8 8.65 17.00 6.44
CA LYS A 8 7.86 17.98 5.69
C LYS A 8 7.55 17.52 4.26
N MET A 9 8.47 16.83 3.61
CA MET A 9 8.22 16.25 2.28
C MET A 9 7.17 15.14 2.36
N ALA A 10 7.24 14.27 3.37
CA ALA A 10 6.26 13.21 3.59
C ALA A 10 4.87 13.79 3.84
N ASP A 11 4.72 14.82 4.67
CA ASP A 11 3.44 15.52 4.90
C ASP A 11 2.85 16.07 3.60
N ASN A 12 3.67 16.72 2.78
CA ASN A 12 3.24 17.23 1.48
C ASN A 12 2.79 16.10 0.55
N ILE A 13 3.50 14.97 0.55
CA ILE A 13 3.19 13.80 -0.27
C ILE A 13 1.91 13.11 0.20
N LEU A 14 1.64 13.07 1.52
CA LEU A 14 0.43 12.48 2.08
C LEU A 14 -0.85 13.19 1.66
N ASN A 15 -0.75 14.49 1.36
CA ASN A 15 -1.87 15.30 0.87
C ASN A 15 -2.19 15.08 -0.62
N LEU A 16 -1.38 14.30 -1.36
CA LEU A 16 -1.61 14.01 -2.77
C LEU A 16 -2.62 12.86 -2.93
N ASP A 17 -3.59 13.04 -3.83
CA ASP A 17 -4.54 11.99 -4.15
C ASP A 17 -3.95 10.96 -5.14
N GLU A 18 -4.31 9.69 -4.96
CA GLU A 18 -3.77 8.58 -5.77
C GLU A 18 -4.21 8.64 -7.25
N ALA A 19 -5.36 9.25 -7.54
CA ALA A 19 -5.86 9.39 -8.90
C ALA A 19 -4.97 10.34 -9.72
N SER A 20 -4.60 11.48 -9.13
CA SER A 20 -3.64 12.45 -9.71
C SER A 20 -2.26 11.83 -9.91
N LEU A 21 -1.82 10.96 -9.00
CA LEU A 21 -0.53 10.28 -9.09
C LEU A 21 -0.48 9.21 -10.18
N SER A 22 -1.60 8.57 -10.50
CA SER A 22 -1.69 7.53 -11.54
C SER A 22 -1.36 8.06 -12.94
N ASN A 23 -1.77 9.29 -13.25
CA ASN A 23 -1.45 9.95 -14.52
C ASN A 23 0.06 10.30 -14.63
N LEU A 24 0.68 10.71 -13.52
CA LEU A 24 2.10 11.03 -13.48
C LEU A 24 2.98 9.77 -13.51
N TRP A 25 2.49 8.65 -12.97
CA TRP A 25 3.24 7.40 -12.90
C TRP A 25 3.74 6.93 -14.28
N ASN A 26 2.86 6.90 -15.28
CA ASN A 26 3.22 6.49 -16.64
C ASN A 26 4.28 7.40 -17.26
N LYS A 27 4.21 8.71 -16.99
CA LYS A 27 5.17 9.70 -17.47
C LYS A 27 6.55 9.47 -16.88
N TYR A 28 6.64 9.34 -15.55
CA TYR A 28 7.92 9.20 -14.87
C TYR A 28 8.51 7.79 -15.02
N LYS A 29 7.69 6.75 -15.18
CA LYS A 29 8.14 5.41 -15.56
C LYS A 29 8.91 5.44 -16.89
N LYS A 30 8.32 5.99 -17.94
CA LYS A 30 8.96 6.09 -19.27
C LYS A 30 10.26 6.91 -19.25
N LYS A 31 10.31 7.95 -18.40
CA LYS A 31 11.50 8.77 -18.21
C LYS A 31 12.61 8.02 -17.48
N MET A 32 12.27 7.26 -16.43
CA MET A 32 13.21 6.43 -15.68
C MET A 32 13.80 5.32 -16.56
N GLU A 33 12.98 4.65 -17.37
CA GLU A 33 13.40 3.53 -18.25
C GLU A 33 14.46 3.94 -19.28
N ARG A 34 14.52 5.22 -19.65
CA ARG A 34 15.53 5.77 -20.56
C ARG A 34 16.66 6.39 -19.74
N PHE A 35 17.64 5.57 -19.40
CA PHE A 35 18.81 6.03 -18.64
C PHE A 35 19.48 7.24 -19.31
N ASP A 36 19.84 8.21 -18.48
CA ASP A 36 20.57 9.41 -18.85
C ASP A 36 21.37 9.89 -17.63
N THR A 37 22.51 10.56 -17.84
CA THR A 37 23.37 11.13 -16.78
C THR A 37 22.93 12.53 -16.35
N THR A 38 21.76 12.98 -16.80
CA THR A 38 21.22 14.30 -16.48
C THR A 38 20.57 14.35 -15.11
N LYS A 39 20.64 15.53 -14.46
CA LYS A 39 19.95 15.80 -13.20
C LYS A 39 18.42 15.66 -13.35
N GLU A 40 17.90 15.93 -14.54
CA GLU A 40 16.50 15.74 -14.92
C GLU A 40 16.08 14.28 -14.86
N TRP A 41 16.97 13.37 -15.28
CA TRP A 41 16.75 11.95 -15.16
C TRP A 41 16.74 11.51 -13.69
N GLU A 42 17.74 11.91 -12.90
CA GLU A 42 17.78 11.61 -11.46
C GLU A 42 16.50 12.08 -10.74
N LYS A 43 16.05 13.31 -11.02
CA LYS A 43 14.77 13.84 -10.52
C LYS A 43 13.58 12.98 -10.95
N SER A 44 13.57 12.51 -12.19
CA SER A 44 12.49 11.67 -12.70
C SER A 44 12.44 10.32 -11.98
N VAL A 45 13.60 9.75 -11.64
CA VAL A 45 13.69 8.53 -10.82
C VAL A 45 13.15 8.78 -9.41
N ILE A 46 13.59 9.86 -8.74
CA ILE A 46 13.11 10.20 -7.39
C ILE A 46 11.60 10.40 -7.38
N ILE A 47 11.04 11.14 -8.35
CA ILE A 47 9.59 11.37 -8.45
C ILE A 47 8.85 10.05 -8.68
N PHE A 48 9.37 9.16 -9.54
CA PHE A 48 8.79 7.83 -9.74
C PHE A 48 8.73 7.04 -8.43
N PHE A 49 9.80 7.04 -7.63
CA PHE A 49 9.81 6.33 -6.35
C PHE A 49 8.88 6.97 -5.31
N ILE A 50 8.76 8.30 -5.27
CA ILE A 50 7.77 8.98 -4.41
C ILE A 50 6.35 8.51 -4.76
N ILE A 51 6.00 8.47 -6.05
CA ILE A 51 4.69 7.99 -6.51
C ILE A 51 4.46 6.53 -6.07
N ASN A 52 5.47 5.66 -6.26
CA ASN A 52 5.34 4.25 -5.87
C ASN A 52 5.22 4.09 -4.36
N SER A 53 5.91 4.89 -3.55
CA SER A 53 5.78 4.87 -2.10
C SER A 53 4.35 5.15 -1.64
N VAL A 54 3.65 6.11 -2.27
CA VAL A 54 2.24 6.38 -1.98
C VAL A 54 1.34 5.20 -2.35
N ARG A 55 1.53 4.63 -3.55
CA ARG A 55 0.74 3.47 -4.01
C ARG A 55 0.93 2.25 -3.12
N VAL A 56 2.18 1.93 -2.76
CA VAL A 56 2.50 0.81 -1.87
C VAL A 56 1.93 1.04 -0.48
N LYS A 57 2.08 2.24 0.09
CA LYS A 57 1.45 2.62 1.37
C LYS A 57 -0.06 2.41 1.33
N ASN A 58 -0.73 2.90 0.28
CA ASN A 58 -2.18 2.77 0.13
C ASN A 58 -2.61 1.31 -0.01
N HIS A 59 -1.87 0.52 -0.79
CA HIS A 59 -2.12 -0.92 -0.91
C HIS A 59 -2.02 -1.64 0.44
N ILE A 60 -0.94 -1.40 1.21
CA ILE A 60 -0.74 -1.96 2.55
C ILE A 60 -1.87 -1.53 3.50
N PHE A 61 -2.25 -0.26 3.47
CA PHE A 61 -3.32 0.28 4.30
C PHE A 61 -4.65 -0.40 3.99
N ASN A 62 -5.05 -0.45 2.72
CA ASN A 62 -6.32 -1.06 2.29
C ASN A 62 -6.38 -2.55 2.64
N GLU A 63 -5.31 -3.29 2.38
CA GLU A 63 -5.19 -4.71 2.76
C GLU A 63 -5.33 -4.92 4.27
N THR A 64 -4.71 -4.05 5.07
CA THR A 64 -4.76 -4.15 6.53
C THR A 64 -6.17 -3.85 7.05
N ILE A 65 -6.83 -2.81 6.54
CA ILE A 65 -8.21 -2.47 6.90
C ILE A 65 -9.17 -3.60 6.52
N LEU A 66 -9.05 -4.16 5.32
CA LEU A 66 -9.87 -5.28 4.86
C LEU A 66 -9.73 -6.50 5.80
N LYS A 67 -8.50 -6.82 6.22
CA LYS A 67 -8.23 -7.92 7.16
C LYS A 67 -8.85 -7.67 8.53
N LEU A 68 -8.82 -6.44 9.02
CA LEU A 68 -9.44 -6.07 10.29
C LEU A 68 -10.97 -6.17 10.23
N GLN A 69 -11.58 -5.71 9.13
CA GLN A 69 -13.03 -5.84 8.91
C GLN A 69 -13.47 -7.30 8.81
N ASN A 70 -12.71 -8.14 8.09
CA ASN A 70 -13.01 -9.57 7.97
C ASN A 70 -12.84 -10.34 9.29
N LYS A 71 -11.93 -9.91 10.17
CA LYS A 71 -11.81 -10.47 11.54
C LYS A 71 -13.00 -10.11 12.44
N GLY A 72 -13.65 -8.97 12.20
CA GLY A 72 -14.88 -8.58 12.90
C GLY A 72 -16.13 -9.33 12.43
N ASN A 73 -16.07 -9.99 11.27
CA ASN A 73 -17.23 -10.61 10.62
C ASN A 73 -17.13 -12.14 10.51
N THR A 74 -16.29 -12.80 11.33
CA THR A 74 -16.38 -14.25 11.51
C THR A 74 -17.69 -14.57 12.23
N PRO A 75 -18.69 -15.22 11.60
CA PRO A 75 -19.80 -15.77 12.37
C PRO A 75 -19.19 -16.76 13.36
N ALA A 76 -19.51 -16.58 14.65
CA ALA A 76 -19.11 -17.51 15.69
C ALA A 76 -19.42 -18.93 15.21
N LYS A 77 -18.37 -19.73 14.99
CA LYS A 77 -18.52 -21.13 14.58
C LYS A 77 -19.39 -21.79 15.66
N PRO A 78 -20.56 -22.37 15.33
CA PRO A 78 -21.39 -23.00 16.34
C PRO A 78 -20.58 -24.10 17.02
N PRO A 79 -20.75 -24.32 18.35
CA PRO A 79 -19.97 -25.32 19.06
C PRO A 79 -20.20 -26.66 18.39
N LYS A 80 -19.12 -27.35 17.99
CA LYS A 80 -19.21 -28.72 17.48
C LYS A 80 -19.85 -29.58 18.55
N ALA A 81 -21.13 -29.91 18.37
CA ALA A 81 -21.82 -30.89 19.19
C ALA A 81 -21.02 -32.20 19.12
N LYS A 82 -20.59 -32.69 20.29
CA LYS A 82 -19.87 -33.97 20.42
C LYS A 82 -20.76 -35.07 19.82
N PRO A 83 -20.24 -35.96 18.96
CA PRO A 83 -21.03 -37.08 18.47
C PRO A 83 -21.29 -38.05 19.62
N ASP A 84 -22.57 -38.29 19.89
CA ASP A 84 -23.05 -39.26 20.87
C ASP A 84 -22.81 -40.67 20.31
N LEU A 85 -21.66 -41.26 20.66
CA LEU A 85 -21.37 -42.65 20.31
C LEU A 85 -22.17 -43.57 21.24
N LYS A 86 -23.23 -44.18 20.71
CA LYS A 86 -23.96 -45.24 21.40
C LYS A 86 -23.17 -46.54 21.36
N ILE A 87 -22.90 -47.10 22.52
CA ILE A 87 -22.28 -48.44 22.67
C ILE A 87 -23.31 -49.48 22.23
N VAL A 88 -22.96 -50.29 21.22
CA VAL A 88 -23.75 -51.45 20.78
C VAL A 88 -23.21 -52.68 21.52
N LYS A 89 -24.15 -53.50 22.04
CA LYS A 89 -23.90 -54.66 22.88
C LYS A 89 -23.73 -55.93 22.06
#